data_AF-F0YGX1-F1
#
_entry.id   AF-F0YGX1-F1
#
_cell.length_a   1.000
_cell.length_b   1.000
_cell.length_c   1.000
_cell.angle_alpha   90.00
_cell.angle_beta   90.00
_cell.angle_gamma   90.00
#
_symmetry.space_group_name_H-M   'P 1'
#
loop_
_entity.id
_entity.type
_entity.pdbx_description
1 polymer ?
#
loop_
_entity_poly.entity_id
_entity_poly.type
_entity_poly.pdbx_seq_one_letter_code
_entity_poly.pdbx_strand_id
1 'polypeptide(L)'
;AMLAARMKLPAWEYRDRVAALVAAHDVVLVAGETGCGKSTQVPQFVLDGDPEARIACSQPRRISAMAVAERVASERGSQLGREVGFHVRFESSFSDATRLCFATPGVLLRKLGSDPDLVAYTHFILDEVHEEDRDTEFLLVALRELVARRANHDTLPRLRLVLMSATLAADKLTEYFGGCPRISIGGSNFPVSTFFLEDVLKQTKYVTLP
;
A
#
# COMPACT_ATOMS: atom_id res chain seq x y z
N ALA A 1 -15.48 12.61 -13.97
CA ALA A 1 -14.17 13.28 -13.92
C ALA A 1 -13.09 12.42 -13.27
N MET A 2 -13.29 11.93 -12.03
CA MET A 2 -12.25 11.17 -11.29
C MET A 2 -11.87 9.83 -11.93
N LEU A 3 -12.82 9.07 -12.49
CA LEU A 3 -12.52 7.80 -13.19
C LEU A 3 -11.56 8.01 -14.37
N ALA A 4 -11.79 9.03 -15.20
CA ALA A 4 -10.92 9.33 -16.34
C ALA A 4 -9.50 9.73 -15.90
N ALA A 5 -9.32 10.28 -14.69
CA ALA A 5 -8.00 10.56 -14.13
C ALA A 5 -7.32 9.26 -13.64
N ARG A 6 -8.06 8.37 -12.98
CA ARG A 6 -7.56 7.05 -12.55
C ARG A 6 -7.07 6.21 -13.73
N MET A 7 -7.82 6.22 -14.83
CA MET A 7 -7.48 5.50 -16.08
C MET A 7 -6.16 5.94 -16.72
N LYS A 8 -5.65 7.13 -16.39
CA LYS A 8 -4.37 7.64 -16.91
C LYS A 8 -3.16 7.18 -16.10
N LEU A 9 -3.36 6.63 -14.91
CA LEU A 9 -2.27 6.14 -14.07
C LEU A 9 -1.76 4.80 -14.62
N PRO A 10 -0.43 4.55 -14.67
CA PRO A 10 0.12 3.29 -15.15
C PRO A 10 -0.45 2.05 -14.45
N ALA A 11 -0.74 2.14 -13.14
CA ALA A 11 -1.33 1.04 -12.39
C ALA A 11 -2.69 0.56 -12.95
N TRP A 12 -3.42 1.41 -13.67
CA TRP A 12 -4.74 1.08 -14.21
C TRP A 12 -4.73 -0.10 -15.19
N GLU A 13 -3.68 -0.20 -16.01
CA GLU A 13 -3.52 -1.29 -16.98
C GLU A 13 -3.38 -2.66 -16.30
N TYR A 14 -2.98 -2.67 -15.03
CA TYR A 14 -2.73 -3.88 -14.26
C TYR A 14 -3.91 -4.26 -13.34
N ARG A 15 -5.01 -3.50 -13.33
CA ARG A 15 -6.12 -3.66 -12.37
C ARG A 15 -6.64 -5.11 -12.28
N ASP A 16 -6.91 -5.72 -13.44
CA ASP A 16 -7.56 -7.04 -13.51
C ASP A 16 -6.55 -8.12 -13.10
N ARG A 17 -5.27 -7.93 -13.48
CA ARG A 17 -4.17 -8.83 -13.10
C ARG A 17 -3.87 -8.77 -11.61
N VAL A 18 -3.90 -7.58 -10.99
CA VAL A 18 -3.73 -7.41 -9.55
C VAL A 18 -4.85 -8.14 -8.81
N ALA A 19 -6.11 -7.86 -9.14
CA ALA A 19 -7.25 -8.51 -8.50
C ALA A 19 -7.19 -10.05 -8.63
N ALA A 20 -6.92 -10.56 -9.84
CA ALA A 20 -6.81 -12.00 -10.09
C ALA A 20 -5.68 -12.66 -9.29
N LEU A 21 -4.49 -12.04 -9.23
CA LEU A 21 -3.37 -12.62 -8.49
C LEU A 21 -3.62 -12.63 -6.98
N VAL A 22 -4.20 -11.55 -6.43
CA VAL A 22 -4.53 -11.46 -4.99
C VAL A 22 -5.61 -12.47 -4.60
N ALA A 23 -6.59 -12.72 -5.46
CA ALA A 23 -7.58 -13.76 -5.23
C ALA A 23 -6.98 -15.19 -5.27
N ALA A 24 -5.94 -15.40 -6.08
CA ALA A 24 -5.34 -16.72 -6.29
C ALA A 24 -4.21 -17.07 -5.31
N HIS A 25 -3.54 -16.10 -4.69
CA HIS A 25 -2.35 -16.33 -3.85
C HIS A 25 -2.45 -15.68 -2.48
N ASP A 26 -1.84 -16.29 -1.47
CA ASP A 26 -1.85 -15.74 -0.10
C ASP A 26 -0.95 -14.49 0.02
N VAL A 27 0.12 -14.40 -0.78
CA VAL A 27 1.03 -13.25 -0.81
C VAL A 27 1.28 -12.83 -2.26
N VAL A 28 1.21 -11.53 -2.55
CA VAL A 28 1.51 -10.94 -3.86
C VAL A 28 2.37 -9.69 -3.69
N LEU A 29 3.42 -9.55 -4.50
CA LEU A 29 4.25 -8.36 -4.54
C LEU A 29 3.89 -7.48 -5.76
N VAL A 30 3.59 -6.21 -5.51
CA VAL A 30 3.35 -5.18 -6.54
C VAL A 30 4.49 -4.17 -6.49
N ALA A 31 5.42 -4.28 -7.43
CA ALA A 31 6.53 -3.36 -7.59
C ALA A 31 6.20 -2.27 -8.62
N GLY A 32 6.71 -1.05 -8.40
CA GLY A 32 6.64 0.01 -9.40
C GLY A 32 7.23 1.32 -8.89
N GLU A 33 7.47 2.26 -9.79
CA GLU A 33 8.06 3.56 -9.44
C GLU A 33 7.09 4.46 -8.67
N THR A 34 7.62 5.52 -8.04
CA THR A 34 6.80 6.56 -7.44
C THR A 34 5.95 7.25 -8.51
N GLY A 35 4.69 7.55 -8.19
CA GLY A 35 3.77 8.20 -9.14
C GLY A 35 3.05 7.25 -10.10
N CYS A 36 3.38 5.95 -10.15
CA CYS A 36 2.65 5.01 -11.01
C CYS A 36 1.23 4.66 -10.50
N GLY A 37 0.88 5.08 -9.28
CA GLY A 37 -0.48 4.98 -8.72
C GLY A 37 -0.72 3.82 -7.74
N LYS A 38 0.31 3.11 -7.26
CA LYS A 38 0.16 1.95 -6.35
C LYS A 38 -0.70 2.25 -5.13
N SER A 39 -0.28 3.23 -4.32
CA SER A 39 -0.87 3.58 -3.02
C SER A 39 -2.35 3.94 -3.09
N THR A 40 -2.79 4.54 -4.20
CA THR A 40 -4.20 4.93 -4.39
C THR A 40 -5.01 3.87 -5.13
N GLN A 41 -4.42 3.18 -6.11
CA GLN A 41 -5.18 2.32 -7.03
C GLN A 41 -5.19 0.84 -6.63
N VAL A 42 -4.08 0.27 -6.14
CA VAL A 42 -4.00 -1.16 -5.80
C VAL A 42 -5.02 -1.54 -4.71
N PRO A 43 -5.18 -0.78 -3.60
CA PRO A 43 -6.22 -1.07 -2.62
C PRO A 43 -7.64 -1.04 -3.22
N GLN A 44 -7.89 -0.15 -4.17
CA GLN A 44 -9.19 -0.08 -4.86
C GLN A 44 -9.41 -1.28 -5.79
N PHE A 45 -8.37 -1.75 -6.50
CA PHE A 45 -8.49 -2.93 -7.35
C PHE A 45 -8.80 -4.20 -6.57
N VAL A 46 -8.19 -4.35 -5.39
CA VAL A 46 -8.49 -5.46 -4.47
C VAL A 46 -9.92 -5.31 -3.93
N LEU A 47 -10.32 -4.10 -3.53
CA LEU A 47 -11.68 -3.83 -3.01
C LEU A 47 -12.78 -4.08 -4.06
N ASP A 48 -12.51 -3.72 -5.33
CA ASP A 48 -13.44 -3.90 -6.45
C ASP A 48 -13.48 -5.35 -6.94
N GLY A 49 -12.39 -6.10 -6.76
CA GLY A 49 -12.26 -7.51 -7.14
C GLY A 49 -12.88 -8.51 -6.16
N ASP A 50 -13.14 -8.09 -4.91
CA ASP A 50 -13.73 -8.93 -3.87
C ASP A 50 -14.81 -8.16 -3.05
N PRO A 51 -16.11 -8.48 -3.22
CA PRO A 51 -17.20 -7.86 -2.46
C PRO A 51 -17.10 -8.02 -0.94
N GLU A 52 -16.43 -9.07 -0.45
CA GLU A 52 -16.26 -9.35 0.98
C GLU A 52 -14.94 -8.77 1.53
N ALA A 53 -14.19 -8.03 0.69
CA ALA A 53 -12.93 -7.44 1.10
C ALA A 53 -13.11 -6.45 2.28
N ARG A 54 -12.27 -6.65 3.30
CA ARG A 54 -12.05 -5.78 4.46
C ARG A 54 -10.53 -5.64 4.60
N ILE A 55 -10.04 -4.48 4.16
CA ILE A 55 -8.64 -4.20 3.84
C ILE A 55 -8.06 -3.25 4.87
N ALA A 56 -6.93 -3.63 5.47
CA ALA A 56 -6.04 -2.70 6.16
C ALA A 56 -4.83 -2.40 5.28
N CYS A 57 -4.66 -1.14 4.87
CA CYS A 57 -3.51 -0.68 4.10
C CYS A 57 -2.58 0.12 5.00
N SER A 58 -1.35 -0.35 5.24
CA SER A 58 -0.38 0.43 5.99
C SER A 58 0.17 1.58 5.15
N GLN A 59 0.47 2.69 5.81
CA GLN A 59 1.17 3.84 5.26
C GLN A 59 2.22 4.28 6.29
N PRO A 60 3.49 4.49 5.91
CA PRO A 60 4.58 4.70 6.88
C PRO A 60 4.37 5.98 7.72
N ARG A 61 3.67 6.98 7.18
CA ARG A 61 3.48 8.28 7.82
C ARG A 61 2.01 8.58 8.02
N ARG A 62 1.68 9.24 9.14
CA ARG A 62 0.31 9.66 9.49
C ARG A 62 -0.34 10.51 8.40
N ILE A 63 0.40 11.50 7.90
CA ILE A 63 -0.08 12.41 6.84
C ILE A 63 -0.38 11.62 5.56
N SER A 64 0.45 10.64 5.20
CA SER A 64 0.21 9.78 4.04
C SER A 64 -1.07 8.94 4.22
N ALA A 65 -1.27 8.32 5.39
CA ALA A 65 -2.49 7.56 5.68
C ALA A 65 -3.76 8.40 5.52
N MET A 66 -3.76 9.62 6.06
CA MET A 66 -4.90 10.54 5.99
C MET A 66 -5.13 11.04 4.55
N ALA A 67 -4.08 11.53 3.89
CA ALA A 67 -4.19 12.10 2.55
C ALA A 67 -4.59 11.06 1.50
N VAL A 68 -4.05 9.83 1.59
CA VAL A 68 -4.43 8.75 0.68
C VAL A 68 -5.88 8.32 0.93
N ALA A 69 -6.31 8.20 2.18
CA ALA A 69 -7.71 7.86 2.49
C ALA A 69 -8.69 8.91 1.96
N GLU A 70 -8.42 10.20 2.17
CA GLU A 70 -9.22 11.31 1.63
C GLU A 70 -9.28 11.27 0.10
N ARG A 71 -8.12 11.09 -0.53
CA ARG A 71 -8.01 11.00 -1.99
C ARG A 71 -8.83 9.83 -2.54
N VAL A 72 -8.69 8.64 -1.95
CA VAL A 72 -9.39 7.42 -2.40
C VAL A 72 -10.89 7.51 -2.13
N ALA A 73 -11.31 8.06 -0.98
CA ALA A 73 -12.73 8.32 -0.71
C ALA A 73 -13.35 9.24 -1.77
N SER A 74 -12.65 10.33 -2.13
CA SER A 74 -13.06 11.25 -3.20
C SER A 74 -13.12 10.58 -4.57
N GLU A 75 -12.14 9.75 -4.91
CA GLU A 75 -12.10 8.98 -6.17
C GLU A 75 -13.28 8.01 -6.31
N ARG A 76 -13.77 7.47 -5.19
CA ARG A 76 -14.94 6.58 -5.13
C ARG A 76 -16.27 7.30 -4.94
N GLY A 77 -16.26 8.63 -4.80
CA GLY A 77 -17.47 9.40 -4.49
C GLY A 77 -18.08 9.05 -3.13
N SER A 78 -17.28 8.49 -2.21
CA SER A 78 -17.68 8.16 -0.85
C SER A 78 -17.28 9.27 0.12
N GLN A 79 -18.10 9.49 1.15
CA GLN A 79 -17.68 10.25 2.32
C GLN A 79 -16.57 9.48 3.05
N LEU A 80 -15.53 10.18 3.50
CA LEU A 80 -14.48 9.61 4.35
C LEU A 80 -15.11 9.05 5.64
N GLY A 81 -14.65 7.88 6.06
CA GLY A 81 -15.17 7.15 7.22
C GLY A 81 -16.35 6.22 6.92
N ARG A 82 -16.87 6.24 5.68
CA ARG A 82 -17.82 5.23 5.19
C ARG A 82 -17.07 4.08 4.55
N GLU A 83 -17.13 3.88 3.23
CA GLU A 83 -16.46 2.75 2.56
C GLU A 83 -14.93 2.79 2.76
N VAL A 84 -14.35 4.00 2.72
CA VAL A 84 -12.93 4.28 2.85
C VAL A 84 -12.69 5.15 4.08
N GLY A 85 -11.67 4.82 4.86
CA GLY A 85 -11.32 5.54 6.09
C GLY A 85 -9.85 5.48 6.44
N PHE A 86 -9.48 6.07 7.58
CA PHE A 86 -8.14 5.96 8.14
C PHE A 86 -8.14 5.77 9.65
N HIS A 87 -7.04 5.22 10.17
CA HIS A 87 -6.77 5.13 11.60
C HIS A 87 -5.29 5.36 11.88
N VAL A 88 -4.98 6.49 12.52
CA VAL A 88 -3.64 6.85 12.98
C VAL A 88 -3.66 7.08 14.49
N ARG A 89 -2.49 7.22 15.11
CA ARG A 89 -2.44 7.49 16.56
C ARG A 89 -3.20 8.79 16.89
N PHE A 90 -4.16 8.68 17.81
CA PHE A 90 -5.02 9.76 18.32
C PHE A 90 -6.06 10.32 17.35
N GLU A 91 -6.16 9.81 16.12
CA GLU A 91 -7.09 10.33 15.13
C GLU A 91 -7.56 9.22 14.19
N SER A 92 -8.86 9.16 13.94
CA SER A 92 -9.46 8.14 13.11
C SER A 92 -10.74 8.63 12.45
N SER A 93 -10.97 8.18 11.22
CA SER A 93 -12.23 8.37 10.50
C SER A 93 -12.57 7.06 9.78
N PHE A 94 -13.28 6.17 10.47
CA PHE A 94 -13.79 4.89 9.96
C PHE A 94 -14.99 4.43 10.79
N SER A 95 -15.76 3.48 10.27
CA SER A 95 -16.95 2.90 10.91
C SER A 95 -17.06 1.40 10.60
N ASP A 96 -18.09 0.73 11.09
CA ASP A 96 -18.37 -0.68 10.75
C ASP A 96 -18.65 -0.88 9.26
N ALA A 97 -19.02 0.19 8.55
CA ALA A 97 -19.19 0.19 7.10
C ALA A 97 -17.86 0.34 6.34
N THR A 98 -16.74 0.64 7.02
CA THR A 98 -15.44 0.79 6.38
C THR A 98 -14.88 -0.55 5.96
N ARG A 99 -14.64 -0.65 4.65
CA ARG A 99 -14.06 -1.81 3.98
C ARG A 99 -12.60 -1.59 3.60
N LEU A 100 -12.16 -0.35 3.41
CA LEU A 100 -10.76 0.00 3.18
C LEU A 100 -10.30 1.04 4.21
N CYS A 101 -9.41 0.62 5.11
CA CYS A 101 -8.84 1.49 6.13
C CYS A 101 -7.34 1.68 5.90
N PHE A 102 -6.90 2.93 5.71
CA PHE A 102 -5.48 3.28 5.71
C PHE A 102 -4.99 3.52 7.14
N ALA A 103 -3.88 2.94 7.55
CA ALA A 103 -3.40 3.04 8.92
C ALA A 103 -1.88 3.13 9.01
N THR A 104 -1.37 3.69 10.10
CA THR A 104 0.07 3.59 10.40
C THR A 104 0.43 2.20 10.93
N PRO A 105 1.62 1.65 10.62
CA PRO A 105 2.06 0.34 11.09
C PRO A 105 1.88 0.11 12.60
N GLY A 106 2.24 1.10 13.44
CA GLY A 106 2.08 1.00 14.90
C GLY A 106 0.63 0.83 15.38
N VAL A 107 -0.36 1.34 14.64
CA VAL A 107 -1.79 1.11 14.95
C VAL A 107 -2.18 -0.33 14.64
N LEU A 108 -1.71 -0.87 13.52
CA LEU A 108 -1.97 -2.25 13.11
C LEU A 108 -1.27 -3.25 14.05
N LEU A 109 -0.02 -2.98 14.44
CA LEU A 109 0.70 -3.78 15.44
C LEU A 109 -0.02 -3.81 16.79
N ARG A 110 -0.53 -2.67 17.28
CA ARG A 110 -1.33 -2.64 18.51
C ARG A 110 -2.59 -3.50 18.37
N LYS A 111 -3.25 -3.44 17.22
CA LYS A 111 -4.46 -4.23 16.97
C LYS A 111 -4.14 -5.73 16.96
N LEU A 112 -3.05 -6.14 16.31
CA LEU A 112 -2.56 -7.52 16.34
C LEU A 112 -2.23 -8.00 17.78
N GLY A 113 -1.69 -7.11 18.61
CA GLY A 113 -1.45 -7.41 20.03
C GLY A 113 -2.72 -7.64 20.85
N SER A 114 -3.83 -7.00 20.49
CA SER A 114 -5.13 -7.18 21.17
C SER A 114 -6.00 -8.28 20.57
N ASP A 115 -5.86 -8.54 19.28
CA ASP A 115 -6.60 -9.52 18.49
C ASP A 115 -5.58 -10.21 17.56
N PRO A 116 -4.94 -11.29 18.02
CA PRO A 116 -3.91 -11.99 17.24
C PRO A 116 -4.47 -12.61 15.96
N ASP A 117 -5.73 -13.04 16.03
CA ASP A 117 -6.63 -13.46 14.96
C ASP A 117 -6.70 -12.46 13.82
N LEU A 118 -7.09 -11.22 14.13
CA LEU A 118 -7.47 -10.17 13.17
C LEU A 118 -8.58 -10.59 12.21
N VAL A 119 -9.47 -11.51 12.61
CA VAL A 119 -10.45 -12.19 11.72
C VAL A 119 -11.40 -11.23 10.99
N ALA A 120 -11.53 -10.00 11.50
CA ALA A 120 -12.27 -8.92 10.84
C ALA A 120 -11.62 -8.42 9.53
N TYR A 121 -10.36 -8.76 9.25
CA TYR A 121 -9.67 -8.42 8.01
C TYR A 121 -9.46 -9.65 7.14
N THR A 122 -9.77 -9.48 5.86
CA THR A 122 -9.51 -10.46 4.78
C THR A 122 -8.20 -10.14 4.05
N HIS A 123 -7.80 -8.87 4.02
CA HIS A 123 -6.63 -8.40 3.30
C HIS A 123 -5.78 -7.44 4.12
N PHE A 124 -4.47 -7.63 4.06
CA PHE A 124 -3.48 -6.61 4.43
C PHE A 124 -2.74 -6.14 3.20
N ILE A 125 -2.50 -4.83 3.12
CA ILE A 125 -1.65 -4.21 2.11
C ILE A 125 -0.57 -3.46 2.87
N LEU A 126 0.69 -3.81 2.65
CA LEU A 126 1.81 -3.04 3.19
C LEU A 126 2.38 -2.16 2.10
N ASP A 127 2.16 -0.85 2.22
CA ASP A 127 2.74 0.14 1.31
C ASP A 127 4.14 0.57 1.75
N GLU A 128 4.95 0.97 0.78
CA GLU A 128 6.31 1.48 0.98
C GLU A 128 7.20 0.54 1.82
N VAL A 129 7.09 -0.79 1.63
CA VAL A 129 7.89 -1.78 2.41
C VAL A 129 9.39 -1.74 2.13
N HIS A 130 9.84 -0.81 1.28
CA HIS A 130 11.24 -0.52 1.03
C HIS A 130 11.78 0.62 1.90
N GLU A 131 10.92 1.38 2.60
CA GLU A 131 11.37 2.29 3.64
C GLU A 131 11.83 1.43 4.84
N GLU A 132 13.09 1.60 5.27
CA GLU A 132 13.69 0.93 6.42
C GLU A 132 13.11 1.49 7.75
N ASP A 133 11.79 1.38 7.89
CA ASP A 133 11.03 1.79 9.07
C ASP A 133 10.79 0.59 9.98
N ARG A 134 11.16 0.74 11.25
CA ARG A 134 11.09 -0.32 12.26
C ARG A 134 9.67 -0.89 12.36
N ASP A 135 8.64 -0.05 12.54
CA ASP A 135 7.29 -0.58 12.74
C ASP A 135 6.78 -1.32 11.51
N THR A 136 7.16 -0.88 10.30
CA THR A 136 6.85 -1.56 9.04
C THR A 136 7.51 -2.93 8.95
N GLU A 137 8.80 -3.05 9.30
CA GLU A 137 9.51 -4.34 9.33
C GLU A 137 8.91 -5.31 10.36
N PHE A 138 8.61 -4.84 11.57
CA PHE A 138 7.96 -5.67 12.59
C PHE A 138 6.58 -6.13 12.14
N LEU A 139 5.81 -5.25 11.49
CA LEU A 139 4.50 -5.61 10.94
C LEU A 139 4.63 -6.63 9.80
N LEU A 140 5.65 -6.52 8.95
CA LEU A 140 5.93 -7.48 7.87
C LEU A 140 6.16 -8.89 8.42
N VAL A 141 7.01 -9.00 9.45
CA VAL A 141 7.30 -10.29 10.12
C VAL A 141 6.02 -10.86 10.74
N ALA A 142 5.29 -10.04 11.50
CA ALA A 142 4.09 -10.49 12.19
C ALA A 142 2.97 -10.92 11.23
N LEU A 143 2.80 -10.21 10.11
CA LEU A 143 1.82 -10.59 9.08
C LEU A 143 2.25 -11.83 8.30
N ARG A 144 3.56 -12.05 8.06
CA ARG A 144 4.05 -13.30 7.47
C ARG A 144 3.67 -14.51 8.33
N GLU A 145 3.87 -14.41 9.64
CA GLU A 145 3.47 -15.45 10.59
C GLU A 145 1.95 -15.64 10.62
N LEU A 146 1.18 -14.55 10.60
CA LEU A 146 -0.29 -14.61 10.58
C LEU A 146 -0.84 -15.28 9.31
N VAL A 147 -0.28 -14.95 8.14
CA VAL A 147 -0.65 -15.59 6.87
C VAL A 147 -0.41 -17.09 6.94
N ALA A 148 0.79 -17.52 7.38
CA ALA A 148 1.11 -18.93 7.53
C ALA A 148 0.20 -19.63 8.57
N ARG A 149 -0.09 -18.97 9.69
CA ARG A 149 -0.96 -19.52 10.73
C ARG A 149 -2.38 -19.74 10.22
N ARG A 150 -2.98 -18.73 9.58
CA ARG A 150 -4.35 -18.84 9.03
C ARG A 150 -4.45 -19.81 7.86
N ALA A 151 -3.42 -19.92 7.02
CA ALA A 151 -3.42 -20.86 5.90
C ALA A 151 -3.45 -22.34 6.36
N ASN A 152 -2.91 -22.62 7.54
CA ASN A 152 -2.84 -23.95 8.14
C ASN A 152 -3.93 -24.22 9.20
N HIS A 153 -4.88 -23.30 9.39
CA HIS A 153 -5.91 -23.40 10.41
C HIS A 153 -7.25 -23.82 9.78
N ASP A 154 -7.90 -24.83 10.34
CA ASP A 154 -9.09 -25.45 9.73
C ASP A 154 -10.31 -24.51 9.66
N THR A 155 -10.47 -23.62 10.64
CA THR A 155 -11.66 -22.76 10.76
C THR A 155 -11.41 -21.28 10.47
N LEU A 156 -10.15 -20.84 10.34
CA LEU A 156 -9.87 -19.42 10.11
C LEU A 156 -9.90 -19.12 8.61
N PRO A 157 -10.48 -17.99 8.18
CA PRO A 157 -10.45 -17.60 6.78
C PRO A 157 -9.01 -17.25 6.38
N ARG A 158 -8.65 -17.62 5.14
CA ARG A 158 -7.35 -17.25 4.56
C ARG A 158 -7.16 -15.74 4.57
N LEU A 159 -5.95 -15.32 4.90
CA LEU A 159 -5.54 -13.92 4.84
C LEU A 159 -4.72 -13.68 3.58
N ARG A 160 -5.04 -12.62 2.84
CA ARG A 160 -4.27 -12.18 1.68
C ARG A 160 -3.37 -11.01 2.06
N LEU A 161 -2.11 -11.08 1.66
CA LEU A 161 -1.11 -10.05 1.91
C LEU A 161 -0.59 -9.49 0.58
N VAL A 162 -0.73 -8.19 0.39
CA VAL A 162 -0.14 -7.47 -0.74
C VAL A 162 1.02 -6.62 -0.24
N LEU A 163 2.18 -6.77 -0.85
CA LEU A 163 3.35 -5.96 -0.57
C LEU A 163 3.50 -4.95 -1.71
N MET A 164 3.64 -3.67 -1.41
CA MET A 164 3.89 -2.64 -2.42
C MET A 164 5.25 -1.99 -2.19
N SER A 165 6.08 -1.98 -3.23
CA SER A 165 7.48 -1.58 -3.11
C SER A 165 7.99 -0.86 -4.36
N ALA A 166 9.06 -0.09 -4.21
CA ALA A 166 9.85 0.38 -5.34
C ALA A 166 10.58 -0.79 -6.00
N THR A 167 10.89 -0.65 -7.29
CA THR A 167 11.44 -1.72 -8.12
C THR A 167 12.73 -2.33 -7.56
N LEU A 168 13.60 -1.52 -6.94
CA LEU A 168 14.93 -1.93 -6.46
C LEU A 168 14.89 -2.95 -5.30
N ALA A 169 13.85 -2.93 -4.48
CA ALA A 169 13.74 -3.79 -3.29
C ALA A 169 12.94 -5.08 -3.52
N ALA A 170 12.42 -5.28 -4.74
CA ALA A 170 11.45 -6.33 -5.02
C ALA A 170 12.01 -7.75 -4.88
N ASP A 171 13.25 -8.00 -5.32
CA ASP A 171 13.83 -9.35 -5.35
C ASP A 171 13.98 -9.96 -3.94
N LYS A 172 14.50 -9.16 -2.99
CA LYS A 172 14.66 -9.59 -1.59
C LYS A 172 13.33 -9.96 -0.93
N LEU A 173 12.28 -9.18 -1.22
CA LEU A 173 10.94 -9.44 -0.70
C LEU A 173 10.33 -10.70 -1.32
N THR A 174 10.50 -10.88 -2.63
CA THR A 174 10.05 -12.12 -3.30
C THR A 174 10.73 -13.35 -2.70
N GLU A 175 12.05 -13.30 -2.47
CA GLU A 175 12.80 -14.40 -1.83
C GLU A 175 12.33 -14.65 -0.39
N TYR A 176 12.18 -13.59 0.41
CA TYR A 176 11.72 -13.69 1.79
C TYR A 176 10.33 -14.35 1.94
N PHE A 177 9.45 -14.15 0.95
CA PHE A 177 8.13 -14.79 0.86
C PHE A 177 8.09 -16.04 -0.04
N GLY A 178 9.23 -16.70 -0.23
CA GLY A 178 9.29 -18.03 -0.88
C GLY A 178 8.95 -18.02 -2.37
N GLY A 179 9.25 -16.94 -3.09
CA GLY A 179 9.00 -16.84 -4.52
C GLY A 179 7.57 -16.40 -4.88
N CYS A 180 6.92 -15.62 -4.01
CA CYS A 180 5.55 -15.13 -4.26
C CYS A 180 5.41 -14.41 -5.62
N PRO A 181 4.22 -14.45 -6.27
CA PRO A 181 4.00 -13.79 -7.54
C PRO A 181 4.28 -12.28 -7.47
N ARG A 182 5.00 -11.80 -8.48
CA ARG A 182 5.34 -10.37 -8.64
C ARG A 182 4.65 -9.75 -9.85
N ILE A 183 4.13 -8.55 -9.66
CA ILE A 183 3.69 -7.63 -10.71
C ILE A 183 4.64 -6.44 -10.72
N SER A 184 5.14 -6.06 -11.89
CA SER A 184 5.94 -4.85 -12.09
C SER A 184 5.14 -3.85 -12.93
N ILE A 185 4.76 -2.74 -12.31
CA ILE A 185 4.06 -1.63 -12.93
C ILE A 185 5.09 -0.65 -13.46
N GLY A 186 5.09 -0.42 -14.77
CA GLY A 186 5.96 0.57 -15.40
C GLY A 186 5.73 1.99 -14.89
N GLY A 187 6.78 2.81 -14.94
CA GLY A 187 6.67 4.24 -14.71
C GLY A 187 6.21 4.98 -15.96
N SER A 188 5.43 6.04 -15.77
CA SER A 188 5.21 7.09 -16.78
C SER A 188 5.81 8.38 -16.23
N ASN A 189 7.13 8.39 -16.01
CA ASN A 189 7.75 9.59 -15.47
C ASN A 189 7.85 10.62 -16.60
N PHE A 190 7.38 11.83 -16.31
CA PHE A 190 7.74 13.00 -17.10
C PHE A 190 9.27 13.15 -17.04
N PRO A 191 9.92 13.64 -18.11
CA PRO A 191 11.36 13.85 -18.10
C PRO A 191 11.74 14.81 -16.96
N VAL A 192 12.57 14.34 -16.03
CA VAL A 192 13.14 15.15 -14.94
C VAL A 192 14.60 15.44 -15.27
N SER A 193 14.94 16.72 -15.41
CA SER A 193 16.33 17.14 -15.59
C SER A 193 17.08 17.11 -14.26
N THR A 194 18.24 16.47 -14.24
CA THR A 194 19.13 16.46 -13.08
C THR A 194 20.20 17.52 -13.25
N PHE A 195 20.43 18.31 -12.21
CA PHE A 195 21.52 19.29 -12.12
C PHE A 195 22.35 18.99 -10.90
N PHE A 196 23.67 18.92 -11.06
CA PHE A 196 24.61 18.80 -9.96
C PHE A 196 25.05 20.17 -9.47
N LEU A 197 25.79 20.21 -8.36
CA LEU A 197 26.23 21.47 -7.74
C LEU A 197 26.97 22.36 -8.75
N GLU A 198 27.84 21.77 -9.58
CA GLU A 198 28.58 22.46 -10.63
C GLU A 198 27.66 23.09 -11.69
N ASP A 199 26.55 22.44 -12.04
CA ASP A 199 25.58 23.00 -12.99
C ASP A 199 24.85 24.19 -12.36
N VAL A 200 24.46 24.05 -11.09
CA VAL A 200 23.78 25.10 -10.33
C VAL A 200 24.69 26.31 -10.14
N LEU A 201 25.96 26.11 -9.75
CA LEU A 201 26.93 27.18 -9.59
C LEU A 201 27.19 27.93 -10.90
N LYS A 202 27.33 27.19 -12.02
CA LYS A 202 27.47 27.79 -13.36
C LYS A 202 26.25 28.61 -13.77
N GLN A 203 25.05 28.09 -13.54
CA GLN A 203 23.80 28.76 -13.94
C GLN A 203 23.49 29.98 -13.08
N THR A 204 23.65 29.86 -11.76
CA THR A 204 23.31 30.91 -10.80
C THR A 204 24.39 31.97 -10.65
N LYS A 205 25.64 31.64 -11.03
CA LYS A 205 26.84 32.44 -10.74
C LYS A 205 26.97 32.77 -9.25
N TYR A 206 26.48 31.88 -8.39
CA TYR A 206 26.52 32.06 -6.95
C TYR A 206 27.96 32.12 -6.46
N VAL A 207 28.26 33.14 -5.64
CA VAL A 207 29.56 33.32 -4.98
C VAL A 207 29.27 33.37 -3.48
N THR A 208 29.96 32.54 -2.70
CA THR A 208 29.91 32.63 -1.25
C THR A 208 30.59 33.92 -0.80
N LEU A 209 29.89 34.74 -0.02
CA LEU A 209 30.52 35.86 0.67
C LEU A 209 31.58 35.33 1.65
N PRO A 210 32.73 36.01 1.76
CA PRO A 210 33.78 35.63 2.70
C PRO A 210 33.35 35.74 4.15
#